data_AF-A0A855N439-F1
#
_entry.id   AF-A0A855N439-F1
#
_cell.length_a   1.000
_cell.length_b   1.000
_cell.length_c   1.000
_cell.angle_alpha   90.00
_cell.angle_beta   90.00
_cell.angle_gamma   90.00
#
_symmetry.space_group_name_H-M   'P 1'
#
loop_
_entity.id
_entity.type
_entity.pdbx_description
1 polymer ?
#
loop_
_entity_poly.entity_id
_entity_poly.type
_entity_poly.pdbx_seq_one_letter_code
_entity_poly.pdbx_strand_id
1 'polypeptide(L)'
;MKHIKTLKDIGKISGLSAILVFGLAACGNESNSSSDGSGAINEAANKQGATVFVEKNSDGSYKIADEFPSNETRVFLREPGENGQMQERLLSAAELDKLMQEENAKIDAGTSNLTNQNASVSSGGMSLGETILASAAGAIIGSWIGSKLFNSPGYQNQRQTAYKNPSAYNKSVNSFNKASTSSSKAASSKSGFFGGGSKAASSGTSVGG
;
A
#
# COMPACT_ATOMS: atom_id res chain seq x y z
N MET A 1 -28.79 60.60 -8.64
CA MET A 1 -30.11 59.96 -8.90
C MET A 1 -30.01 58.49 -8.53
N LYS A 2 -30.97 58.02 -7.72
CA LYS A 2 -31.20 56.60 -7.39
C LYS A 2 -31.44 55.82 -8.68
N HIS A 3 -31.02 54.56 -8.76
CA HIS A 3 -31.84 53.43 -9.23
C HIS A 3 -31.10 52.11 -8.96
N ILE A 4 -31.60 51.43 -7.94
CA ILE A 4 -31.36 50.02 -7.61
C ILE A 4 -32.04 49.18 -8.70
N LYS A 5 -31.36 48.19 -9.27
CA LYS A 5 -32.01 47.07 -9.96
C LYS A 5 -31.50 45.74 -9.39
N THR A 6 -32.48 44.94 -9.06
CA THR A 6 -32.56 43.71 -8.28
C THR A 6 -31.90 42.50 -8.94
N LEU A 7 -31.21 41.69 -8.13
CA LEU A 7 -31.07 40.24 -8.35
C LEU A 7 -32.46 39.61 -8.27
N LYS A 8 -32.86 38.82 -9.27
CA LYS A 8 -33.64 37.59 -9.09
C LYS A 8 -33.82 36.81 -10.39
N ASP A 9 -33.47 35.53 -10.26
CA ASP A 9 -33.94 34.35 -10.97
C ASP A 9 -33.35 33.95 -12.33
N ILE A 10 -33.05 32.64 -12.37
CA ILE A 10 -32.84 31.76 -13.54
C ILE A 10 -31.37 31.73 -14.04
N GLY A 11 -30.60 30.66 -13.91
CA GLY A 11 -30.88 29.31 -13.49
C GLY A 11 -29.58 28.54 -13.27
N LYS A 12 -29.66 27.55 -12.40
CA LYS A 12 -28.62 26.57 -12.07
C LYS A 12 -28.14 25.90 -13.36
N ILE A 13 -26.87 26.02 -13.74
CA ILE A 13 -26.22 25.16 -14.73
C ILE A 13 -24.72 25.07 -14.44
N SER A 14 -24.27 23.81 -14.41
CA SER A 14 -22.91 23.29 -14.56
C SER A 14 -21.82 23.83 -13.63
N GLY A 15 -21.49 23.00 -12.63
CA GLY A 15 -20.25 23.12 -11.90
C GLY A 15 -19.02 22.95 -12.78
N LEU A 16 -18.03 23.80 -12.53
CA LEU A 16 -16.63 23.48 -12.69
C LEU A 16 -15.96 24.03 -11.43
N SER A 17 -15.70 23.15 -10.46
CA SER A 17 -15.03 23.53 -9.22
C SER A 17 -13.61 24.00 -9.55
N ALA A 18 -13.32 25.25 -9.22
CA ALA A 18 -12.00 25.84 -9.34
C ALA A 18 -11.00 25.04 -8.47
N ILE A 19 -10.01 24.42 -9.12
CA ILE A 19 -8.83 23.89 -8.43
C ILE A 19 -8.05 25.12 -7.96
N LEU A 20 -8.06 25.34 -6.64
CA LEU A 20 -7.25 26.39 -6.00
C LEU A 20 -5.77 26.01 -6.13
N VAL A 21 -5.06 26.74 -6.99
CA VAL A 21 -3.60 26.82 -6.99
C VAL A 21 -3.18 27.56 -5.72
N PHE A 22 -2.77 26.82 -4.69
CA PHE A 22 -2.01 27.38 -3.58
C PHE A 22 -0.52 27.17 -3.83
N GLY A 23 0.15 28.26 -4.22
CA GLY A 23 1.59 28.38 -4.08
C GLY A 23 1.94 28.68 -2.63
N LEU A 24 2.59 27.73 -1.95
CA LEU A 24 3.46 28.01 -0.82
C LEU A 24 4.86 27.49 -1.15
N ALA A 25 5.72 28.42 -1.58
CA ALA A 25 7.15 28.24 -1.46
C ALA A 25 7.55 28.52 -0.01
N ALA A 26 7.78 27.48 0.79
CA ALA A 26 8.58 27.53 2.01
C ALA A 26 8.97 26.12 2.49
N CYS A 27 10.25 25.80 2.28
CA CYS A 27 11.10 24.90 3.06
C CYS A 27 10.68 23.42 3.26
N GLY A 28 11.19 22.59 2.35
CA GLY A 28 12.02 21.45 2.76
C GLY A 28 11.34 20.09 2.82
N ASN A 29 11.85 19.19 1.99
CA ASN A 29 11.68 17.74 2.01
C ASN A 29 10.49 17.18 1.21
N GLU A 30 10.81 16.85 -0.05
CA GLU A 30 10.28 15.73 -0.84
C GLU A 30 8.88 15.23 -0.47
N SER A 31 7.87 15.74 -1.18
CA SER A 31 6.54 15.14 -1.20
C SER A 31 6.10 15.02 -2.65
N ASN A 32 6.69 14.05 -3.35
CA ASN A 32 6.15 13.53 -4.59
C ASN A 32 4.80 12.86 -4.26
N SER A 33 3.71 13.64 -4.32
CA SER A 33 2.35 13.10 -4.34
C SER A 33 2.07 12.58 -5.75
N SER A 34 2.71 11.48 -6.08
CA SER A 34 2.39 10.64 -7.23
C SER A 34 2.16 9.24 -6.72
N SER A 35 1.05 8.64 -7.13
CA SER A 35 0.57 7.29 -6.87
C SER A 35 1.66 6.20 -6.82
N ASP A 36 2.36 6.03 -5.70
CA ASP A 36 3.38 4.98 -5.54
C ASP A 36 3.32 4.31 -4.15
N GLY A 37 2.21 3.63 -3.88
CA GLY A 37 2.10 2.75 -2.72
C GLY A 37 3.10 1.60 -2.74
N SER A 38 3.66 1.27 -3.91
CA SER A 38 4.61 0.18 -4.10
C SER A 38 6.00 0.52 -3.57
N GLY A 39 6.48 1.75 -3.81
CA GLY A 39 7.72 2.27 -3.23
C GLY A 39 7.67 2.24 -1.70
N ALA A 40 6.55 2.66 -1.12
CA ALA A 40 6.34 2.62 0.32
C ALA A 40 6.37 1.20 0.91
N ILE A 41 5.74 0.21 0.25
CA ILE A 41 5.82 -1.20 0.69
C ILE A 41 7.25 -1.72 0.57
N ASN A 42 7.92 -1.51 -0.56
CA ASN A 42 9.27 -2.02 -0.79
C ASN A 42 10.27 -1.44 0.22
N GLU A 43 10.20 -0.15 0.49
CA GLU A 43 11.11 0.48 1.45
C GLU A 43 10.79 0.10 2.89
N ALA A 44 9.51 -0.01 3.26
CA ALA A 44 9.12 -0.48 4.59
C ALA A 44 9.49 -1.95 4.80
N ALA A 45 9.35 -2.79 3.78
CA ALA A 45 9.76 -4.19 3.81
C ALA A 45 11.27 -4.35 3.98
N ASN A 46 12.08 -3.50 3.33
CA ASN A 46 13.52 -3.51 3.54
C ASN A 46 13.93 -3.17 4.99
N LYS A 47 13.07 -2.45 5.73
CA LYS A 47 13.29 -2.05 7.13
C LYS A 47 12.62 -3.00 8.13
N GLN A 48 11.60 -3.75 7.71
CA GLN A 48 10.73 -4.53 8.58
C GLN A 48 10.24 -5.78 7.85
N GLY A 49 10.24 -6.93 8.53
CA GLY A 49 9.77 -8.19 7.94
C GLY A 49 8.32 -8.13 7.43
N ALA A 50 7.92 -9.12 6.65
CA ALA A 50 6.57 -9.22 6.11
C ALA A 50 5.97 -10.61 6.33
N THR A 51 4.74 -10.68 6.81
CA THR A 51 3.96 -11.91 6.80
C THR A 51 3.00 -11.88 5.61
N VAL A 52 3.16 -12.85 4.71
CA VAL A 52 2.46 -12.91 3.42
C VAL A 52 1.65 -14.19 3.36
N PHE A 53 0.40 -14.08 2.94
CA PHE A 53 -0.47 -15.21 2.67
C PHE A 53 -0.70 -15.31 1.17
N VAL A 54 -0.12 -16.32 0.55
CA VAL A 54 -0.24 -16.63 -0.87
C VAL A 54 -1.27 -17.72 -1.05
N GLU A 55 -2.25 -17.51 -1.91
CA GLU A 55 -3.33 -18.44 -2.19
C GLU A 55 -3.23 -18.97 -3.62
N LYS A 56 -3.42 -20.28 -3.78
CA LYS A 56 -3.53 -20.93 -5.08
C LYS A 56 -4.97 -20.87 -5.58
N ASN A 57 -5.16 -20.27 -6.76
CA ASN A 57 -6.45 -20.23 -7.45
C ASN A 57 -6.74 -21.57 -8.14
N SER A 58 -8.02 -21.76 -8.52
CA SER A 58 -8.48 -22.91 -9.29
C SER A 58 -7.75 -23.08 -10.63
N ASP A 59 -7.31 -21.97 -11.24
CA ASP A 59 -6.58 -21.98 -12.52
C ASP A 59 -5.10 -22.37 -12.36
N GLY A 60 -4.64 -22.69 -11.14
CA GLY A 60 -3.25 -23.03 -10.84
C GLY A 60 -2.33 -21.81 -10.64
N SER A 61 -2.83 -20.60 -10.87
CA SER A 61 -2.12 -19.36 -10.56
C SER A 61 -2.11 -19.03 -9.07
N TYR A 62 -1.14 -18.24 -8.63
CA TYR A 62 -1.00 -17.80 -7.26
C TYR A 62 -1.34 -16.30 -7.12
N LYS A 63 -1.95 -15.92 -5.99
CA LYS A 63 -2.27 -14.53 -5.64
C LYS A 63 -2.00 -14.26 -4.17
N ILE A 64 -1.64 -13.03 -3.84
CA ILE A 64 -1.50 -12.57 -2.45
C ILE A 64 -2.91 -12.34 -1.90
N ALA A 65 -3.33 -13.17 -0.96
CA ALA A 65 -4.60 -13.01 -0.27
C ALA A 65 -4.54 -11.83 0.72
N ASP A 66 -3.50 -11.81 1.55
CA ASP A 66 -3.27 -10.79 2.56
C ASP A 66 -1.77 -10.64 2.85
N GLU A 67 -1.36 -9.45 3.26
CA GLU A 67 0.02 -9.18 3.64
C GLU A 67 0.11 -8.04 4.66
N PHE A 68 0.97 -8.23 5.66
CA PHE A 68 1.15 -7.28 6.77
C PHE A 68 2.63 -7.16 7.18
N PRO A 69 3.05 -6.00 7.70
CA PRO A 69 4.36 -5.83 8.31
C PRO A 69 4.51 -6.71 9.56
N SER A 70 5.70 -7.25 9.78
CA SER A 70 6.06 -8.15 10.87
C SER A 70 7.52 -7.94 11.27
N ASN A 71 7.96 -8.56 12.36
CA ASN A 71 9.38 -8.55 12.74
C ASN A 71 10.22 -9.51 11.87
N GLU A 72 9.59 -10.55 11.35
CA GLU A 72 10.23 -11.58 10.54
C GLU A 72 9.46 -11.78 9.23
N THR A 73 10.18 -12.23 8.20
CA THR A 73 9.59 -12.56 6.91
C THR A 73 9.08 -13.99 6.90
N ARG A 74 7.77 -14.15 6.70
CA ARG A 74 7.11 -15.47 6.69
C ARG A 74 6.12 -15.53 5.54
N VAL A 75 6.19 -16.59 4.75
CA VAL A 75 5.30 -16.79 3.61
C VAL A 75 4.46 -18.05 3.86
N PHE A 76 3.16 -17.85 4.00
CA PHE A 76 2.17 -18.90 4.14
C PHE A 76 1.54 -19.20 2.79
N LEU A 77 1.54 -20.46 2.41
CA LEU A 77 0.93 -20.97 1.21
C LEU A 77 -0.42 -21.60 1.57
N ARG A 78 -1.50 -21.11 0.96
CA ARG A 78 -2.87 -21.61 1.07
C ARG A 78 -3.25 -22.36 -0.19
N GLU A 79 -3.44 -23.66 -0.09
CA GLU A 79 -3.84 -24.52 -1.21
C GLU A 79 -5.16 -25.24 -0.91
N PRO A 80 -6.00 -25.50 -1.93
CA PRO A 80 -7.20 -26.31 -1.74
C PRO A 80 -6.79 -27.74 -1.37
N GLY A 81 -7.18 -28.20 -0.18
CA GLY A 81 -7.02 -29.59 0.24
C GLY A 81 -8.07 -30.52 -0.38
N GLU A 82 -7.89 -31.83 -0.18
CA GLU A 82 -8.76 -32.86 -0.75
C GLU A 82 -10.24 -32.72 -0.33
N ASN A 83 -10.51 -32.09 0.82
CA ASN A 83 -11.85 -31.88 1.38
C ASN A 83 -12.46 -30.51 1.03
N GLY A 84 -11.85 -29.75 0.10
CA GLY A 84 -12.27 -28.38 -0.23
C GLY A 84 -11.94 -27.33 0.83
N GLN A 85 -11.25 -27.71 1.91
CA GLN A 85 -10.72 -26.80 2.92
C GLN A 85 -9.38 -26.23 2.47
N MET A 86 -9.14 -24.93 2.68
CA MET A 86 -7.85 -24.32 2.38
C MET A 86 -6.83 -24.75 3.44
N GLN A 87 -5.80 -25.49 3.02
CA GLN A 87 -4.69 -25.87 3.88
C GLN A 87 -3.63 -24.77 3.84
N GLU A 88 -3.23 -24.30 5.02
CA GLU A 88 -2.18 -23.30 5.17
C GLU A 88 -0.87 -23.95 5.61
N ARG A 89 0.22 -23.70 4.88
CA ARG A 89 1.55 -24.21 5.17
C ARG A 89 2.58 -23.09 5.13
N LEU A 90 3.46 -23.04 6.13
CA LEU A 90 4.62 -22.14 6.10
C LEU A 90 5.67 -22.69 5.10
N LEU A 91 6.10 -21.85 4.17
CA LEU A 91 7.21 -22.16 3.27
C LEU A 91 8.54 -22.08 4.02
N SER A 92 9.38 -23.09 3.84
CA SER A 92 10.73 -23.11 4.42
C SER A 92 11.68 -22.20 3.64
N ALA A 93 12.78 -21.79 4.29
CA ALA A 93 13.81 -20.96 3.65
C ALA A 93 14.41 -21.63 2.40
N ALA A 94 14.60 -22.96 2.42
CA ALA A 94 15.13 -23.71 1.29
C ALA A 94 14.15 -23.74 0.09
N GLU A 95 12.84 -23.84 0.36
CA GLU A 95 11.83 -23.76 -0.70
C GLU A 95 11.76 -22.36 -1.30
N LEU A 96 11.83 -21.34 -0.45
CA LEU A 96 11.86 -19.94 -0.90
C LEU A 96 13.08 -19.69 -1.79
N ASP A 97 14.27 -20.09 -1.36
CA ASP A 97 15.51 -19.91 -2.13
C ASP A 97 15.43 -20.62 -3.49
N LYS A 98 14.96 -21.87 -3.52
CA LYS A 98 14.75 -22.60 -4.78
C LYS A 98 13.80 -21.85 -5.72
N LEU A 99 12.66 -21.35 -5.20
CA LEU A 99 11.71 -20.56 -5.98
C LEU A 99 12.33 -19.26 -6.51
N MET A 100 13.16 -18.59 -5.71
CA MET A 100 13.85 -17.36 -6.12
C MET A 100 14.91 -17.62 -7.18
N GLN A 101 15.66 -18.71 -7.09
CA GLN A 101 16.66 -19.09 -8.11
C GLN A 101 15.98 -19.41 -9.45
N GLU A 102 14.89 -20.18 -9.43
CA GLU A 102 14.09 -20.48 -10.61
C GLU A 102 13.55 -19.19 -11.24
N GLU A 103 13.08 -18.24 -10.42
CA GLU A 103 12.52 -16.99 -10.92
C GLU A 103 13.59 -16.02 -11.41
N ASN A 104 14.76 -15.96 -10.76
CA ASN A 104 15.88 -15.16 -11.24
C ASN A 104 16.35 -15.62 -12.62
N ALA A 105 16.40 -16.92 -12.89
CA ALA A 105 16.75 -17.44 -14.21
C ALA A 105 15.76 -16.95 -15.29
N LYS A 106 14.46 -16.85 -14.98
CA LYS A 106 13.46 -16.28 -15.90
C LYS A 106 13.59 -14.78 -16.06
N ILE A 107 13.92 -14.06 -15.00
CA ILE A 107 14.16 -12.61 -15.05
C ILE A 107 15.40 -12.32 -15.90
N ASP A 108 16.49 -13.06 -15.71
CA ASP A 108 17.72 -12.94 -16.49
C ASP A 108 17.50 -13.34 -17.97
N ALA A 109 16.63 -14.32 -18.22
CA ALA A 109 16.20 -14.70 -19.57
C ALA A 109 15.19 -13.71 -20.21
N GLY A 110 14.67 -12.74 -19.45
CA GLY A 110 13.63 -11.80 -19.91
C GLY A 110 12.25 -12.42 -20.12
N THR A 111 12.01 -13.62 -19.59
CA THR A 111 10.76 -14.38 -19.76
C THR A 111 9.83 -14.29 -18.55
N SER A 112 10.28 -13.68 -17.45
CA SER A 112 9.47 -13.50 -16.24
C SER A 112 8.23 -12.64 -16.50
N ASN A 113 7.08 -13.07 -15.96
CA ASN A 113 5.86 -12.27 -16.01
C ASN A 113 5.90 -11.09 -15.02
N LEU A 114 6.99 -10.84 -14.30
CA LEU A 114 7.18 -9.69 -13.40
C LEU A 114 8.00 -8.54 -13.99
N THR A 115 8.60 -8.73 -15.16
CA THR A 115 9.33 -7.66 -15.85
C THR A 115 8.75 -7.37 -17.23
N ASN A 116 8.00 -8.33 -17.78
CA ASN A 116 7.51 -8.24 -19.15
C ASN A 116 6.22 -7.39 -19.23
N GLN A 117 6.26 -6.26 -19.91
CA GLN A 117 5.08 -5.37 -20.06
C GLN A 117 3.90 -6.05 -20.80
N ASN A 118 4.16 -7.14 -21.52
CA ASN A 118 3.14 -7.94 -22.20
C ASN A 118 2.64 -9.13 -21.37
N ALA A 119 2.96 -9.19 -20.06
CA ALA A 119 2.52 -10.27 -19.17
C ALA A 119 0.99 -10.42 -19.09
N SER A 120 0.23 -9.38 -19.43
CA SER A 120 -1.24 -9.45 -19.57
C SER A 120 -1.71 -10.46 -20.62
N VAL A 121 -0.85 -10.81 -21.59
CA VAL A 121 -1.12 -11.75 -22.69
C VAL A 121 -0.52 -13.14 -22.43
N SER A 122 0.39 -13.27 -21.46
CA SER A 122 0.95 -14.56 -21.02
C SER A 122 -0.11 -15.28 -20.16
N SER A 123 -0.90 -16.15 -20.80
CA SER A 123 -2.20 -16.67 -20.32
C SER A 123 -2.16 -17.61 -19.09
N GLY A 124 -1.08 -17.63 -18.31
CA GLY A 124 -0.86 -18.61 -17.23
C GLY A 124 -1.11 -18.11 -15.81
N GLY A 125 -1.36 -16.81 -15.61
CA GLY A 125 -1.37 -16.22 -14.27
C GLY A 125 0.01 -16.28 -13.59
N MET A 126 0.09 -15.78 -12.36
CA MET A 126 1.38 -15.58 -11.67
C MET A 126 1.84 -16.88 -11.00
N SER A 127 3.12 -17.21 -11.10
CA SER A 127 3.73 -18.34 -10.38
C SER A 127 3.91 -18.04 -8.89
N LEU A 128 4.17 -19.06 -8.07
CA LEU A 128 4.41 -18.87 -6.64
C LEU A 128 5.61 -17.95 -6.38
N GLY A 129 6.73 -18.16 -7.07
CA GLY A 129 7.92 -17.32 -6.96
C GLY A 129 7.65 -15.88 -7.40
N GLU A 130 6.93 -15.70 -8.51
CA GLU A 130 6.54 -14.37 -8.99
C GLU A 130 5.62 -13.65 -7.98
N THR A 131 4.68 -14.38 -7.39
CA THR A 131 3.74 -13.83 -6.40
C THR A 131 4.45 -13.41 -5.12
N ILE A 132 5.44 -14.19 -4.69
CA ILE A 132 6.29 -13.86 -3.54
C ILE A 132 7.16 -12.63 -3.86
N LEU A 133 7.78 -12.57 -5.04
CA LEU A 133 8.58 -11.41 -5.45
C LEU A 133 7.74 -10.13 -5.65
N ALA A 134 6.48 -10.27 -6.04
CA ALA A 134 5.52 -9.17 -6.12
C ALA A 134 5.00 -8.73 -4.74
N SER A 135 5.22 -9.50 -3.70
CA SER A 135 4.86 -9.16 -2.32
C SER A 135 5.97 -8.34 -1.64
N ALA A 136 5.69 -7.76 -0.48
CA ALA A 136 6.67 -7.14 0.40
C ALA A 136 7.77 -8.13 0.82
N ALA A 137 7.46 -9.42 1.02
CA ALA A 137 8.49 -10.43 1.28
C ALA A 137 9.50 -10.56 0.12
N GLY A 138 9.07 -10.25 -1.11
CA GLY A 138 9.92 -10.19 -2.28
C GLY A 138 11.05 -9.18 -2.16
N ALA A 139 10.81 -8.05 -1.51
CA ALA A 139 11.84 -7.03 -1.27
C ALA A 139 12.94 -7.54 -0.34
N ILE A 140 12.58 -8.36 0.64
CA ILE A 140 13.52 -8.92 1.63
C ILE A 140 14.23 -10.16 1.07
N ILE A 141 13.47 -11.16 0.66
CA ILE A 141 13.96 -12.46 0.19
C ILE A 141 14.67 -12.29 -1.16
N GLY A 142 14.07 -11.54 -2.06
CA GLY A 142 14.58 -11.27 -3.39
C GLY A 142 15.42 -9.99 -3.46
N SER A 143 15.97 -9.48 -2.36
CA SER A 143 16.77 -8.24 -2.35
C SER A 143 17.89 -8.25 -3.40
N TRP A 144 18.50 -9.40 -3.63
CA TRP A 144 19.52 -9.61 -4.67
C TRP A 144 18.97 -9.57 -6.11
N ILE A 145 17.71 -9.96 -6.32
CA ILE A 145 16.96 -9.87 -7.60
C ILE A 145 16.37 -8.46 -7.78
N GLY A 146 15.98 -7.83 -6.67
CA GLY A 146 15.11 -6.66 -6.58
C GLY A 146 15.64 -5.44 -7.32
N SER A 147 16.95 -5.27 -7.41
CA SER A 147 17.55 -4.13 -8.14
C SER A 147 17.19 -4.14 -9.63
N LYS A 148 17.07 -5.32 -10.24
CA LYS A 148 16.67 -5.48 -11.65
C LYS A 148 15.14 -5.42 -11.81
N LEU A 149 14.45 -6.02 -10.84
CA LEU A 149 12.99 -6.21 -10.89
C LEU A 149 12.22 -4.93 -10.56
N PHE A 150 12.55 -4.29 -9.43
CA PHE A 150 11.77 -3.18 -8.87
C PHE A 150 11.96 -1.87 -9.62
N ASN A 151 13.07 -1.74 -10.35
CA ASN A 151 13.31 -0.62 -11.25
C ASN A 151 12.64 -0.80 -12.62
N SER A 152 11.99 -1.93 -12.89
CA SER A 152 11.29 -2.15 -14.16
C SER A 152 9.89 -1.53 -14.13
N PRO A 153 9.46 -0.81 -15.18
CA PRO A 153 8.11 -0.22 -15.23
C PRO A 153 6.98 -1.27 -15.23
N GLY A 154 7.25 -2.48 -15.75
CA GLY A 154 6.27 -3.58 -15.78
C GLY A 154 5.93 -4.09 -14.37
N TYR A 155 6.94 -4.20 -13.51
CA TYR A 155 6.80 -4.76 -12.17
C TYR A 155 5.74 -4.06 -11.33
N GLN A 156 5.66 -2.73 -11.39
CA GLN A 156 4.71 -1.94 -10.62
C GLN A 156 3.25 -2.29 -10.96
N ASN A 157 2.97 -2.51 -12.24
CA ASN A 157 1.66 -2.95 -12.70
C ASN A 157 1.37 -4.40 -12.27
N GLN A 158 2.36 -5.30 -12.43
CA GLN A 158 2.20 -6.70 -12.07
C GLN A 158 1.99 -6.89 -10.57
N ARG A 159 2.67 -6.11 -9.71
CA ARG A 159 2.44 -6.12 -8.26
C ARG A 159 0.98 -5.92 -7.90
N GLN A 160 0.34 -4.88 -8.45
CA GLN A 160 -1.06 -4.59 -8.15
C GLN A 160 -1.97 -5.77 -8.55
N THR A 161 -1.65 -6.42 -9.68
CA THR A 161 -2.38 -7.61 -10.13
C THR A 161 -2.04 -8.87 -9.35
N ALA A 162 -0.93 -8.93 -8.61
CA ALA A 162 -0.54 -10.08 -7.80
C ALA A 162 -1.45 -10.30 -6.61
N TYR A 163 -2.14 -9.26 -6.13
CA TYR A 163 -3.10 -9.37 -5.03
C TYR A 163 -4.44 -9.93 -5.52
N LYS A 164 -5.09 -10.71 -4.65
CA LYS A 164 -6.39 -11.33 -4.94
C LYS A 164 -7.49 -10.30 -5.18
N ASN A 165 -7.41 -9.16 -4.50
CA ASN A 165 -8.33 -8.05 -4.70
C ASN A 165 -7.65 -6.69 -4.42
N PRO A 166 -8.19 -5.58 -4.96
CA PRO A 166 -7.63 -4.24 -4.73
C PRO A 166 -7.61 -3.84 -3.25
N SER A 167 -8.57 -4.32 -2.47
CA SER A 167 -8.66 -4.01 -1.04
C SER A 167 -7.48 -4.59 -0.24
N ALA A 168 -7.03 -5.80 -0.55
CA ALA A 168 -5.88 -6.46 0.06
C ALA A 168 -4.62 -5.64 -0.21
N TYR A 169 -4.41 -5.23 -1.47
CA TYR A 169 -3.31 -4.35 -1.84
C TYR A 169 -3.33 -3.04 -1.03
N ASN A 170 -4.46 -2.33 -1.02
CA ASN A 170 -4.59 -1.07 -0.27
C ASN A 170 -4.37 -1.27 1.23
N LYS A 171 -4.90 -2.36 1.82
CA LYS A 171 -4.67 -2.70 3.23
C LYS A 171 -3.20 -2.93 3.52
N SER A 172 -2.47 -3.63 2.64
CA SER A 172 -1.04 -3.85 2.76
C SER A 172 -0.28 -2.54 2.69
N VAL A 173 -0.49 -1.72 1.64
CA VAL A 173 0.13 -0.38 1.51
C VAL A 173 -0.07 0.46 2.77
N ASN A 174 -1.30 0.55 3.26
CA ASN A 174 -1.63 1.33 4.45
C ASN A 174 -0.96 0.77 5.72
N SER A 175 -0.88 -0.55 5.85
CA SER A 175 -0.24 -1.20 7.00
C SER A 175 1.26 -0.93 7.03
N PHE A 176 1.94 -1.02 5.88
CA PHE A 176 3.37 -0.72 5.78
C PHE A 176 3.67 0.77 5.97
N ASN A 177 2.84 1.67 5.44
CA ASN A 177 2.94 3.12 5.72
C ASN A 177 2.76 3.45 7.21
N LYS A 178 1.87 2.73 7.91
CA LYS A 178 1.69 2.91 9.35
C LYS A 178 2.86 2.36 10.15
N ALA A 179 3.47 1.26 9.71
CA ALA A 179 4.66 0.70 10.35
C ALA A 179 5.87 1.63 10.19
N SER A 180 6.10 2.18 8.99
CA SER A 180 7.18 3.13 8.73
C SER A 180 7.02 4.46 9.46
N THR A 181 5.78 4.90 9.74
CA THR A 181 5.51 6.10 10.56
C THR A 181 5.51 5.83 12.06
N SER A 182 5.39 4.57 12.49
CA SER A 182 5.51 4.20 13.90
C SER A 182 6.97 4.18 14.37
N SER A 183 7.92 3.89 13.47
CA SER A 183 9.36 3.97 13.76
C SER A 183 9.89 5.40 13.84
N SER A 184 9.20 6.38 13.24
CA SER A 184 9.52 7.81 13.37
C SER A 184 8.78 8.53 14.50
N LYS A 185 7.89 7.84 15.24
CA LYS A 185 7.13 8.40 16.38
C LYS A 185 7.69 8.03 17.76
N ALA A 186 8.98 7.73 17.83
CA ALA A 186 9.76 7.79 19.07
C ALA A 186 10.27 9.21 19.36
N ALA A 187 9.54 10.26 18.95
CA ALA A 187 9.70 11.61 19.47
C ALA A 187 8.40 12.40 19.22
N SER A 188 7.94 13.12 20.24
CA SER A 188 6.79 14.03 20.23
C SER A 188 5.38 13.42 20.47
N SER A 189 5.12 13.19 21.76
CA SER A 189 4.02 13.81 22.51
C SER A 189 2.59 13.77 21.95
N LYS A 190 1.79 12.88 22.54
CA LYS A 190 0.51 13.18 23.23
C LYS A 190 -0.32 14.37 22.69
N SER A 191 -1.26 14.11 21.78
CA SER A 191 -2.46 14.94 21.62
C SER A 191 -3.65 14.22 22.24
N GLY A 192 -3.86 14.48 23.54
CA GLY A 192 -5.08 14.08 24.23
C GLY A 192 -6.26 14.89 23.72
N PHE A 193 -7.34 14.22 23.35
CA PHE A 193 -8.61 14.82 22.93
C PHE A 193 -9.48 15.27 24.13
N PHE A 194 -8.84 15.76 25.20
CA PHE A 194 -9.54 16.30 26.37
C PHE A 194 -9.01 17.71 26.65
N GLY A 195 -9.60 18.72 26.02
CA GLY A 195 -9.22 20.11 26.24
C GLY A 195 -10.23 21.09 25.65
N GLY A 196 -11.11 21.60 26.52
CA GLY A 196 -11.95 22.78 26.28
C GLY A 196 -13.43 22.43 26.10
N GLY A 197 -14.38 22.90 26.89
CA GLY A 197 -14.39 23.73 28.09
C GLY A 197 -15.83 23.65 28.63
N SER A 198 -16.06 23.66 29.94
CA SER A 198 -16.59 24.85 30.63
C SER A 198 -16.50 24.60 32.13
N LYS A 199 -15.60 25.30 32.82
CA LYS A 199 -15.74 25.51 34.27
C LYS A 199 -16.54 26.78 34.49
N ALA A 200 -17.60 26.63 35.28
CA ALA A 200 -18.32 27.72 35.91
C ALA A 200 -17.35 28.62 36.71
N ALA A 201 -17.53 29.93 36.57
CA ALA A 201 -17.01 30.90 37.51
C ALA A 201 -18.16 31.85 37.88
N SER A 202 -18.68 31.64 39.09
CA SER A 202 -19.46 32.59 39.84
C SER A 202 -18.69 33.90 40.01
N SER A 203 -19.31 35.03 39.67
CA SER A 203 -18.94 36.32 40.25
C SER A 203 -20.23 36.99 40.72
N GLY A 204 -20.42 36.98 42.04
CA GLY A 204 -21.31 37.91 42.71
C GLY A 204 -20.58 39.24 42.84
N THR A 205 -21.30 40.33 42.58
CA THR A 205 -20.94 41.65 43.11
C THR A 205 -22.23 42.38 43.44
N SER A 206 -22.33 42.75 44.71
CA SER A 206 -23.38 43.57 45.31
C SER A 206 -23.13 45.06 45.05
N VAL A 207 -24.17 45.86 45.34
CA VAL A 207 -24.26 47.31 45.60
C VAL A 207 -24.53 48.28 44.44
N GLY A 208 -25.63 49.05 44.60
CA GLY A 208 -25.70 50.48 44.26
C GLY A 208 -26.84 50.93 43.34
N GLY A 209 -27.86 51.59 43.89
CA GLY A 209 -28.78 52.49 43.16
C GLY A 209 -30.24 52.15 43.25
#